data_AF-A0A521ZTY5-F1
#
_entry.id   AF-A0A521ZTY5-F1
#
_cell.length_a   1.000
_cell.length_b   1.000
_cell.length_c   1.000
_cell.angle_alpha   90.00
_cell.angle_beta   90.00
_cell.angle_gamma   90.00
#
_symmetry.space_group_name_H-M   'P 1'
#
loop_
_entity.id
_entity.type
_entity.pdbx_description
1 polymer ?
#
loop_
_entity_poly.entity_id
_entity_poly.type
_entity_poly.pdbx_seq_one_letter_code
_entity_poly.pdbx_strand_id
1 'polypeptide(L)'
;MRHLSKKNDPARKWRSFRKHAMLILEPLVLAVMFVKLWQLLRHLGLYLSDEDELSLTSSVITTLAVAFSIMATLMFNTVWEKYRQVVIFVLKGDKEGFLVLRDERMPMVLHIFIAALSVLFLGMVMLLNYRQEWSGIAAVFSLSFVVALYWIVIPQLENPAKSPWFAERIPKEWLELDVDEFFKLEKERNGQKK
;
A
#
# COMPACT_ATOMS: atom_id res chain seq x y z
N MET A 1 30.10 -0.69 17.73
CA MET A 1 29.58 -0.03 16.52
C MET A 1 29.73 -0.98 15.33
N ARG A 2 28.64 -1.58 14.83
CA ARG A 2 28.71 -2.42 13.62
C ARG A 2 29.01 -1.52 12.41
N HIS A 3 30.08 -1.84 11.68
CA HIS A 3 30.51 -1.11 10.48
C HIS A 3 29.35 -1.00 9.47
N LEU A 4 28.84 0.22 9.22
CA LEU A 4 27.88 0.54 8.16
C LEU A 4 28.50 0.45 6.73
N SER A 5 29.58 -0.32 6.57
CA SER A 5 30.54 -0.32 5.45
C SER A 5 29.96 -0.82 4.10
N LYS A 6 28.81 -1.51 4.09
CA LYS A 6 28.26 -2.10 2.86
C LYS A 6 27.46 -1.13 1.97
N LYS A 7 27.72 0.18 2.00
CA LYS A 7 27.00 1.14 1.13
C LYS A 7 27.37 0.98 -0.35
N ASN A 8 28.60 0.52 -0.64
CA ASN A 8 29.14 0.42 -1.99
C ASN A 8 29.16 -1.00 -2.59
N ASP A 9 28.56 -1.98 -1.92
CA ASP A 9 28.48 -3.36 -2.43
C ASP A 9 27.60 -3.42 -3.72
N PRO A 10 28.17 -3.76 -4.90
CA PRO A 10 27.41 -3.82 -6.14
C PRO A 10 26.31 -4.89 -6.11
N ALA A 11 26.51 -6.00 -5.39
CA ALA A 11 25.47 -7.02 -5.23
C ALA A 11 24.29 -6.48 -4.43
N ARG A 12 24.54 -5.63 -3.43
CA ARG A 12 23.48 -4.92 -2.68
C ARG A 12 22.74 -3.93 -3.57
N LYS A 13 23.46 -3.15 -4.38
CA LYS A 13 22.84 -2.20 -5.34
C LYS A 13 21.94 -2.95 -6.33
N TRP A 14 22.40 -4.08 -6.87
CA TRP A 14 21.60 -4.91 -7.77
C TRP A 14 20.36 -5.51 -7.11
N ARG A 15 20.50 -6.08 -5.88
CA ARG A 15 19.34 -6.57 -5.11
C ARG A 15 18.34 -5.46 -4.84
N SER A 16 18.80 -4.27 -4.47
CA SER A 16 17.94 -3.10 -4.28
C SER A 16 17.23 -2.72 -5.57
N PHE A 17 17.97 -2.58 -6.67
CA PHE A 17 17.41 -2.25 -7.98
C PHE A 17 16.32 -3.25 -8.39
N ARG A 18 16.60 -4.56 -8.30
CA ARG A 18 15.63 -5.62 -8.61
C ARG A 18 14.35 -5.49 -7.76
N LYS A 19 14.47 -5.26 -6.46
CA LYS A 19 13.31 -5.08 -5.56
C LYS A 19 12.47 -3.86 -5.96
N HIS A 20 13.12 -2.74 -6.30
CA HIS A 20 12.42 -1.52 -6.74
C HIS A 20 11.82 -1.66 -8.14
N ALA A 21 12.48 -2.40 -9.04
CA ALA A 21 11.92 -2.71 -10.35
C ALA A 21 10.67 -3.60 -10.22
N MET A 22 10.70 -4.62 -9.36
CA MET A 22 9.53 -5.46 -9.08
C MET A 22 8.36 -4.66 -8.49
N LEU A 23 8.66 -3.71 -7.60
CA LEU A 23 7.68 -2.79 -7.03
C LEU A 23 6.92 -1.93 -8.07
N ILE A 24 7.54 -1.65 -9.22
CA ILE A 24 6.92 -0.89 -10.32
C ILE A 24 6.29 -1.84 -11.34
N LEU A 25 6.90 -3.00 -11.56
CA LEU A 25 6.43 -3.97 -12.54
C LEU A 25 5.09 -4.59 -12.13
N GLU A 26 4.91 -4.95 -10.87
CA GLU A 26 3.65 -5.49 -10.35
C GLU A 26 2.44 -4.58 -10.60
N PRO A 27 2.44 -3.28 -10.19
CA PRO A 27 1.33 -2.39 -10.49
C PRO A 27 1.17 -2.09 -11.98
N LEU A 28 2.26 -2.16 -12.76
CA LEU A 28 2.20 -2.02 -14.22
C LEU A 28 1.44 -3.18 -14.87
N VAL A 29 1.71 -4.43 -14.46
CA VAL A 29 0.98 -5.60 -14.95
C VAL A 29 -0.51 -5.52 -14.56
N LEU A 30 -0.81 -5.16 -13.32
CA LEU A 30 -2.19 -4.95 -12.86
C LEU A 30 -2.90 -3.86 -13.69
N ALA A 31 -2.23 -2.74 -13.95
CA ALA A 31 -2.81 -1.65 -14.73
C ALA A 31 -3.10 -2.06 -16.17
N VAL A 32 -2.20 -2.81 -16.82
CA VAL A 32 -2.45 -3.38 -18.15
C VAL A 32 -3.65 -4.33 -18.14
N MET A 33 -3.80 -5.17 -17.11
CA MET A 33 -4.97 -6.04 -16.98
C MET A 33 -6.27 -5.26 -16.84
N PHE A 34 -6.29 -4.17 -16.07
CA PHE A 34 -7.46 -3.29 -15.96
C PHE A 34 -7.79 -2.58 -17.27
N VAL A 35 -6.80 -2.14 -18.04
CA VAL A 35 -7.03 -1.60 -19.39
C VAL A 35 -7.65 -2.64 -20.30
N LYS A 36 -7.19 -3.90 -20.26
CA LYS A 36 -7.78 -4.99 -21.04
C LYS A 36 -9.20 -5.32 -20.62
N LEU A 37 -9.48 -5.33 -19.31
CA LEU A 37 -10.81 -5.48 -18.79
C LEU A 37 -11.72 -4.33 -19.25
N TRP A 38 -11.25 -3.09 -19.19
CA TRP A 38 -11.99 -1.92 -19.68
C TRP A 38 -12.29 -2.01 -21.18
N GLN A 39 -11.31 -2.37 -22.01
CA GLN A 39 -11.52 -2.58 -23.45
C GLN A 39 -12.59 -3.65 -23.71
N LEU A 40 -12.59 -4.74 -22.93
CA LEU A 40 -13.61 -5.78 -23.01
C LEU A 40 -15.00 -5.25 -22.63
N LEU A 41 -15.13 -4.54 -21.50
CA LEU A 41 -16.39 -3.93 -21.07
C LEU A 41 -16.95 -2.99 -22.15
N ARG A 42 -16.09 -2.14 -22.73
CA ARG A 42 -16.46 -1.24 -23.83
C ARG A 42 -16.94 -2.00 -25.06
N HIS A 43 -16.27 -3.09 -25.43
CA HIS A 43 -16.67 -3.93 -26.57
C HIS A 43 -18.03 -4.61 -26.33
N LEU A 44 -18.35 -4.93 -25.08
CA LEU A 44 -19.66 -5.47 -24.67
C LEU A 44 -20.77 -4.41 -24.56
N GLY A 45 -20.47 -3.13 -24.83
CA GLY A 45 -21.42 -2.03 -24.67
C GLY A 45 -21.70 -1.65 -23.21
N LEU A 46 -20.83 -2.05 -22.27
CA LEU A 46 -20.96 -1.76 -20.85
C LEU A 46 -20.26 -0.43 -20.52
N TYR A 47 -20.97 0.66 -20.77
CA TYR A 47 -20.56 2.02 -20.43
C TYR A 47 -21.81 2.88 -20.14
N LEU A 48 -21.62 4.02 -19.46
CA LEU A 48 -22.69 4.95 -19.13
C LEU A 48 -23.17 5.71 -20.37
N SER A 49 -24.47 6.02 -20.41
CA SER A 49 -25.03 6.86 -21.48
C SER A 49 -24.47 8.28 -21.42
N ASP A 50 -24.43 8.99 -22.55
CA ASP A 50 -23.93 10.37 -22.64
C ASP A 50 -24.72 11.34 -21.73
N GLU A 51 -26.00 11.06 -21.48
CA GLU A 51 -26.87 11.87 -20.59
C GLU A 51 -26.48 11.67 -19.11
N ASP A 52 -26.20 10.43 -18.70
CA ASP A 52 -25.77 10.10 -17.34
C ASP A 52 -24.32 10.54 -17.06
N GLU A 53 -23.49 10.56 -18.10
CA GLU A 53 -22.07 10.89 -18.00
C GLU A 53 -21.85 12.29 -17.43
N LEU A 54 -22.62 13.31 -17.85
CA LEU A 54 -22.38 14.69 -17.40
C LEU A 54 -22.59 14.85 -15.89
N SER A 55 -23.66 14.26 -15.36
CA SER A 55 -24.03 14.36 -13.94
C SER A 55 -23.13 13.49 -13.06
N LEU A 56 -22.84 12.25 -13.49
CA LEU A 56 -22.01 11.30 -12.75
C LEU A 56 -20.52 11.69 -12.76
N THR A 57 -20.00 12.17 -13.90
CA THR A 57 -18.58 12.53 -14.03
C THR A 57 -18.25 13.77 -13.21
N SER A 58 -19.13 14.77 -13.18
CA SER A 58 -18.87 16.01 -12.46
C SER A 58 -18.99 15.86 -10.94
N SER A 59 -19.98 15.10 -10.44
CA SER A 59 -20.26 15.00 -9.01
C SER A 59 -19.68 13.74 -8.36
N VAL A 60 -20.00 12.56 -8.88
CA VAL A 60 -19.66 11.28 -8.23
C VAL A 60 -18.17 10.98 -8.36
N ILE A 61 -17.62 11.06 -9.57
CA ILE A 61 -16.19 10.77 -9.81
C ILE A 61 -15.31 11.76 -9.05
N THR A 62 -15.63 13.05 -9.08
CA THR A 62 -14.91 14.07 -8.30
C THR A 62 -14.97 13.78 -6.80
N THR A 63 -16.16 13.46 -6.27
CA THR A 63 -16.33 13.13 -4.85
C THR A 63 -15.53 11.89 -4.45
N LEU A 64 -15.60 10.83 -5.26
CA LEU A 64 -14.83 9.60 -5.03
C LEU A 64 -13.31 9.86 -5.12
N ALA A 65 -12.85 10.65 -6.08
CA ALA A 65 -11.45 11.02 -6.23
C ALA A 65 -10.94 11.78 -5.02
N VAL A 66 -11.69 12.77 -4.52
CA VAL A 66 -11.35 13.53 -3.32
C VAL A 66 -11.35 12.64 -2.08
N ALA A 67 -12.42 11.86 -1.87
CA ALA A 67 -12.54 10.96 -0.73
C ALA A 67 -11.42 9.91 -0.70
N PHE A 68 -11.14 9.29 -1.85
CA PHE A 68 -10.04 8.34 -2.01
C PHE A 68 -8.69 9.01 -1.73
N SER A 69 -8.44 10.20 -2.29
CA SER A 69 -7.17 10.91 -2.09
C SER A 69 -6.93 11.25 -0.63
N ILE A 70 -7.94 11.79 0.07
CA ILE A 70 -7.85 12.09 1.50
C ILE A 70 -7.52 10.83 2.30
N MET A 71 -8.27 9.75 2.09
CA MET A 71 -8.04 8.49 2.81
C MET A 71 -6.67 7.87 2.50
N ALA A 72 -6.27 7.86 1.24
CA ALA A 72 -4.96 7.36 0.81
C ALA A 72 -3.81 8.17 1.43
N THR A 73 -3.93 9.51 1.47
CA THR A 73 -2.96 10.38 2.14
C THR A 73 -2.89 10.12 3.64
N LEU A 74 -4.03 10.00 4.32
CA LEU A 74 -4.07 9.70 5.76
C LEU A 74 -3.40 8.36 6.06
N MET A 75 -3.79 7.29 5.35
CA MET A 75 -3.20 5.97 5.52
C MET A 75 -1.70 5.98 5.23
N PHE A 76 -1.28 6.62 4.13
CA PHE A 76 0.14 6.74 3.77
C PHE A 76 0.94 7.45 4.86
N ASN A 77 0.44 8.58 5.38
CA ASN A 77 1.11 9.32 6.44
C ASN A 77 1.24 8.48 7.72
N THR A 78 0.19 7.76 8.10
CA THR A 78 0.21 6.87 9.28
C THR A 78 1.26 5.77 9.13
N VAL A 79 1.28 5.04 8.01
CA VAL A 79 2.27 3.97 7.81
C VAL A 79 3.69 4.53 7.62
N TRP A 80 3.82 5.69 7.00
CA TRP A 80 5.10 6.34 6.82
C TRP A 80 5.72 6.78 8.15
N GLU A 81 4.89 7.35 9.03
CA GLU A 81 5.31 7.75 10.37
C GLU A 81 5.75 6.54 11.18
N LYS A 82 4.93 5.48 11.19
CA LYS A 82 5.28 4.21 11.84
C LYS A 82 6.60 3.65 11.30
N TYR A 83 6.75 3.58 9.97
CA TYR A 83 7.98 3.12 9.32
C TYR A 83 9.20 3.94 9.77
N ARG A 84 9.07 5.26 9.84
CA ARG A 84 10.13 6.15 10.31
C ARG A 84 10.51 5.88 11.76
N GLN A 85 9.54 5.67 12.64
CA GLN A 85 9.79 5.36 14.05
C GLN A 85 10.51 4.01 14.22
N VAL A 86 10.06 2.97 13.49
CA VAL A 86 10.74 1.67 13.45
C VAL A 86 12.20 1.81 13.02
N VAL A 87 12.45 2.59 11.96
CA VAL A 87 13.82 2.87 11.48
C VAL A 87 14.65 3.53 12.59
N ILE A 88 14.09 4.52 13.28
CA ILE A 88 14.78 5.22 14.38
C ILE A 88 15.11 4.25 15.52
N PHE A 89 14.18 3.41 15.96
CA PHE A 89 14.43 2.45 17.05
C PHE A 89 15.53 1.46 16.72
N VAL A 90 15.51 0.90 15.50
CA VAL A 90 16.57 -0.01 15.05
C VAL A 90 17.92 0.69 14.96
N LEU A 91 17.98 1.94 14.49
CA LEU A 91 19.23 2.71 14.44
C LEU A 91 19.75 3.08 15.83
N LYS A 92 18.86 3.33 16.79
CA LYS A 92 19.21 3.62 18.19
C LYS A 92 19.52 2.38 19.02
N GLY A 93 19.26 1.18 18.51
CA GLY A 93 19.39 -0.05 19.30
C GLY A 93 18.27 -0.24 20.33
N ASP A 94 17.15 0.48 20.18
CA ASP A 94 16.00 0.39 21.07
C ASP A 94 15.11 -0.78 20.67
N LYS A 95 15.39 -1.94 21.29
CA LYS A 95 14.65 -3.18 21.03
C LYS A 95 13.20 -3.09 21.50
N GLU A 96 12.97 -2.48 22.65
CA GLU A 96 11.64 -2.41 23.26
C GLU A 96 10.70 -1.55 22.41
N GLY A 97 11.13 -0.34 22.04
CA GLY A 97 10.35 0.54 21.15
C GLY A 97 10.07 -0.10 19.79
N PHE A 98 11.04 -0.86 19.25
CA PHE A 98 10.83 -1.62 18.02
C PHE A 98 9.71 -2.68 18.17
N LEU A 99 9.72 -3.46 19.25
CA LEU A 99 8.76 -4.54 19.47
C LEU A 99 7.33 -4.02 19.65
N VAL A 100 7.15 -2.90 20.36
CA VAL A 100 5.84 -2.24 20.51
C VAL A 100 5.24 -1.90 19.14
N LEU A 101 6.03 -1.28 18.24
CA LEU A 101 5.53 -0.88 16.93
C LEU A 101 5.49 -2.00 15.90
N ARG A 102 6.30 -3.06 16.06
CA ARG A 102 6.40 -4.14 15.06
C ARG A 102 5.04 -4.76 14.77
N ASP A 103 4.28 -5.03 15.82
CA ASP A 103 3.02 -5.78 15.76
C ASP A 103 1.79 -4.88 15.71
N GLU A 104 1.94 -3.57 15.93
CA GLU A 104 0.87 -2.59 15.75
C GLU A 104 0.48 -2.49 14.28
N ARG A 105 -0.62 -3.13 13.87
CA ARG A 105 -1.14 -3.06 12.51
C ARG A 105 -2.16 -1.94 12.36
N MET A 106 -2.24 -1.36 11.18
CA MET A 106 -3.39 -0.51 10.87
C MET A 106 -4.67 -1.34 10.98
N PRO A 107 -5.73 -0.79 11.58
CA PRO A 107 -7.00 -1.50 11.67
C PRO A 107 -7.47 -2.02 10.30
N MET A 108 -7.87 -3.29 10.25
CA MET A 108 -8.34 -3.93 9.01
C MET A 108 -9.52 -3.19 8.37
N VAL A 109 -10.34 -2.52 9.20
CA VAL A 109 -11.46 -1.68 8.72
C VAL A 109 -10.99 -0.55 7.79
N LEU A 110 -9.83 0.07 8.05
CA LEU A 110 -9.30 1.13 7.18
C LEU A 110 -8.89 0.58 5.82
N HIS A 111 -8.28 -0.62 5.80
CA HIS A 111 -7.96 -1.33 4.56
C HIS A 111 -9.23 -1.66 3.75
N ILE A 112 -10.27 -2.19 4.41
CA ILE A 112 -11.54 -2.49 3.72
C ILE A 112 -12.16 -1.21 3.15
N PHE A 113 -12.12 -0.12 3.90
CA PHE A 113 -12.69 1.16 3.47
C PHE A 113 -11.98 1.73 2.24
N ILE A 114 -10.64 1.77 2.23
CA ILE A 114 -9.89 2.22 1.06
C ILE A 114 -10.06 1.26 -0.12
N ALA A 115 -10.25 -0.05 0.10
CA ALA A 115 -10.54 -1.02 -0.95
C ALA A 115 -11.88 -0.74 -1.63
N ALA A 116 -12.93 -0.54 -0.82
CA ALA A 116 -14.25 -0.21 -1.34
C ALA A 116 -14.21 1.10 -2.16
N LEU A 117 -13.57 2.15 -1.64
CA LEU A 117 -13.40 3.42 -2.37
C LEU A 117 -12.60 3.24 -3.67
N SER A 118 -11.52 2.45 -3.65
CA SER A 118 -10.69 2.18 -4.83
C SER A 118 -11.50 1.48 -5.93
N VAL A 119 -12.28 0.46 -5.56
CA VAL A 119 -13.10 -0.32 -6.50
C VAL A 119 -14.22 0.54 -7.08
N LEU A 120 -14.91 1.31 -6.24
CA LEU A 120 -15.96 2.22 -6.71
C LEU A 120 -15.39 3.29 -7.65
N PHE A 121 -14.28 3.92 -7.27
CA PHE A 121 -13.66 4.97 -8.08
C PHE A 121 -13.16 4.42 -9.42
N LEU A 122 -12.40 3.32 -9.41
CA LEU A 122 -11.90 2.69 -10.63
C LEU A 122 -13.06 2.17 -11.50
N GLY A 123 -14.09 1.58 -10.90
CA GLY A 123 -15.27 1.09 -11.60
C GLY A 123 -16.01 2.22 -12.33
N MET A 124 -16.26 3.35 -11.65
CA MET A 124 -16.90 4.51 -12.27
C MET A 124 -16.08 5.07 -13.43
N VAL A 125 -14.75 5.15 -13.28
CA VAL A 125 -13.84 5.61 -14.34
C VAL A 125 -13.85 4.63 -15.53
N MET A 126 -13.89 3.32 -15.28
CA MET A 126 -13.98 2.32 -16.34
C MET A 126 -15.32 2.37 -17.09
N LEU A 127 -16.41 2.77 -16.44
CA LEU A 127 -17.73 2.86 -17.08
C LEU A 127 -17.93 4.14 -17.89
N LEU A 128 -16.96 5.08 -17.92
CA LEU A 128 -17.07 6.29 -18.73
C LEU A 128 -17.01 6.00 -20.23
N ASN A 129 -17.83 6.72 -20.99
CA ASN A 129 -17.88 6.63 -22.45
C ASN A 129 -16.82 7.53 -23.10
N TYR A 130 -15.55 7.14 -23.01
CA TYR A 130 -14.46 7.91 -23.61
C TYR A 130 -14.62 8.06 -25.13
N ARG A 131 -14.78 9.31 -25.58
CA ARG A 131 -14.83 9.65 -27.01
C ARG A 131 -13.60 9.16 -27.78
N GLN A 132 -12.42 9.33 -27.20
CA GLN A 132 -11.15 8.85 -27.75
C GLN A 132 -10.65 7.65 -26.95
N GLU A 133 -10.32 6.56 -27.64
CA GLU A 133 -9.84 5.34 -26.98
C GLU A 133 -8.57 5.59 -26.15
N TRP A 134 -7.64 6.39 -26.69
CA TRP A 134 -6.40 6.74 -25.99
C TRP A 134 -6.63 7.47 -24.66
N SER A 135 -7.68 8.29 -24.56
CA SER A 135 -8.05 8.95 -23.30
C SER A 135 -8.50 7.94 -22.25
N GLY A 136 -9.29 6.94 -22.65
CA GLY A 136 -9.72 5.85 -21.77
C GLY A 136 -8.57 4.96 -21.32
N ILE A 137 -7.67 4.58 -22.25
CA ILE A 137 -6.44 3.84 -21.93
C ILE A 137 -5.62 4.62 -20.90
N ALA A 138 -5.35 5.90 -21.14
CA ALA A 138 -4.53 6.72 -20.25
C ALA A 138 -5.16 6.88 -18.87
N ALA A 139 -6.48 7.12 -18.80
CA ALA A 139 -7.19 7.30 -17.54
C ALA A 139 -7.24 6.01 -16.71
N VAL A 140 -7.70 4.91 -17.31
CA VAL A 140 -7.81 3.61 -16.62
C VAL A 140 -6.44 3.09 -16.22
N PHE A 141 -5.43 3.20 -17.10
CA PHE A 141 -4.06 2.81 -16.78
C PHE A 141 -3.51 3.61 -15.60
N SER A 142 -3.59 4.95 -15.66
CA SER A 142 -3.01 5.81 -14.62
C SER A 142 -3.67 5.58 -13.27
N LEU A 143 -5.00 5.49 -13.24
CA LEU A 143 -5.73 5.28 -11.98
C LEU A 143 -5.46 3.89 -11.40
N SER A 144 -5.58 2.84 -12.20
CA SER A 144 -5.32 1.47 -11.74
C SER A 144 -3.88 1.27 -11.31
N PHE A 145 -2.91 1.90 -11.99
CA PHE A 145 -1.50 1.88 -11.60
C PHE A 145 -1.29 2.54 -10.23
N VAL A 146 -1.85 3.73 -10.00
CA VAL A 146 -1.72 4.44 -8.71
C VAL A 146 -2.39 3.64 -7.59
N VAL A 147 -3.61 3.14 -7.82
CA VAL A 147 -4.32 2.29 -6.86
C VAL A 147 -3.51 1.04 -6.53
N ALA A 148 -3.03 0.31 -7.54
CA ALA A 148 -2.20 -0.87 -7.34
C ALA A 148 -0.89 -0.56 -6.59
N LEU A 149 -0.25 0.56 -6.89
CA LEU A 149 0.96 1.00 -6.20
C LEU A 149 0.69 1.24 -4.71
N TYR A 150 -0.42 1.89 -4.35
CA TYR A 150 -0.84 2.04 -2.96
C TYR A 150 -1.01 0.69 -2.26
N TRP A 151 -1.69 -0.25 -2.90
CA TRP A 151 -1.94 -1.60 -2.37
C TRP A 151 -0.66 -2.43 -2.17
N ILE A 152 0.38 -2.17 -2.95
CA ILE A 152 1.65 -2.87 -2.84
C ILE A 152 2.58 -2.19 -1.81
N VAL A 153 2.63 -0.86 -1.80
CA VAL A 153 3.55 -0.10 -0.94
C VAL A 153 3.10 -0.07 0.52
N ILE A 154 1.80 0.14 0.79
CA ILE A 154 1.29 0.26 2.18
C ILE A 154 1.66 -0.97 3.03
N PRO A 155 1.38 -2.22 2.62
CA PRO A 155 1.73 -3.39 3.41
C PRO A 155 3.23 -3.57 3.65
N GLN A 156 4.07 -3.09 2.72
CA GLN A 156 5.53 -3.14 2.86
C GLN A 156 6.08 -2.11 3.84
N LEU A 157 5.44 -0.94 3.94
CA LEU A 157 5.76 0.06 4.96
C LEU A 157 5.26 -0.38 6.33
N GLU A 158 4.08 -0.99 6.38
CA GLU A 158 3.48 -1.46 7.62
C GLU A 158 4.20 -2.67 8.22
N ASN A 159 4.76 -3.55 7.37
CA ASN A 159 5.49 -4.74 7.79
C ASN A 159 7.01 -4.55 7.72
N PRO A 160 7.69 -4.29 8.85
CA PRO A 160 9.13 -4.06 8.84
C PRO A 160 9.94 -5.29 8.42
N ALA A 161 9.40 -6.50 8.57
CA ALA A 161 10.04 -7.73 8.13
C ALA A 161 10.04 -7.88 6.60
N LYS A 162 9.03 -7.33 5.91
CA LYS A 162 8.87 -7.40 4.45
C LYS A 162 9.40 -6.16 3.73
N SER A 163 9.75 -5.10 4.47
CA SER A 163 10.23 -3.84 3.92
C SER A 163 11.49 -4.03 3.06
N PRO A 164 11.44 -3.80 1.73
CA PRO A 164 12.62 -3.95 0.87
C PRO A 164 13.72 -2.92 1.17
N TRP A 165 13.38 -1.82 1.84
CA TRP A 165 14.27 -0.70 2.12
C TRP A 165 15.12 -0.88 3.38
N PHE A 166 14.56 -1.50 4.42
CA PHE A 166 15.16 -1.49 5.75
C PHE A 166 15.25 -2.85 6.45
N ALA A 167 14.53 -3.89 6.01
CA ALA A 167 14.50 -5.19 6.69
C ALA A 167 15.90 -5.80 6.92
N GLU A 168 16.84 -5.62 5.98
CA GLU A 168 18.21 -6.13 6.08
C GLU A 168 19.03 -5.54 7.24
N ARG A 169 18.57 -4.44 7.85
CA ARG A 169 19.22 -3.78 8.99
C ARG A 169 18.67 -4.21 10.34
N ILE A 170 17.53 -4.90 10.36
CA ILE A 170 16.88 -5.34 11.58
C ILE A 170 17.57 -6.62 12.08
N PRO A 171 17.99 -6.71 13.34
CA PRO A 171 18.51 -7.94 13.90
C PRO A 171 17.48 -9.07 13.81
N LYS A 172 17.89 -10.26 13.36
CA LYS A 172 16.97 -11.40 13.17
C LYS A 172 16.32 -11.80 14.50
N GLU A 173 17.08 -11.74 15.58
CA GLU A 173 16.61 -12.02 16.94
C GLU A 173 15.50 -11.07 17.42
N TRP A 174 15.30 -9.90 16.78
CA TRP A 174 14.19 -9.00 17.09
C TRP A 174 12.93 -9.33 16.30
N LEU A 175 13.09 -9.87 15.09
CA LEU A 175 11.98 -10.30 14.24
C LEU A 175 11.34 -11.60 14.74
N GLU A 176 12.15 -12.49 15.32
CA GLU A 176 11.73 -13.82 15.79
C GLU A 176 11.19 -13.80 17.23
N LEU A 177 11.35 -12.70 17.96
CA LEU A 177 10.96 -12.62 19.36
C LEU A 177 9.44 -12.55 19.53
N ASP A 178 8.91 -13.34 20.48
CA ASP A 178 7.53 -13.23 20.91
C ASP A 178 7.34 -11.97 21.78
N VAL A 179 6.39 -11.11 21.37
CA VAL A 179 6.08 -9.85 22.07
C VAL A 179 5.32 -10.11 23.36
N ASP A 180 4.42 -11.09 23.37
CA ASP A 180 3.63 -11.44 24.56
C ASP A 180 4.52 -12.04 25.65
N GLU A 181 5.51 -12.85 25.25
CA GLU A 181 6.52 -13.37 26.17
C GLU A 181 7.43 -12.25 26.70
N PHE A 182 7.93 -11.39 25.82
CA PHE A 182 8.85 -10.31 26.18
C PHE A 182 8.23 -9.31 27.16
N PHE A 183 6.98 -8.90 26.93
CA PHE A 183 6.23 -7.98 27.79
C PHE A 183 5.45 -8.67 28.91
N LYS A 184 5.48 -10.01 28.99
CA LYS A 184 4.79 -10.82 30.02
C LYS A 184 3.26 -10.65 30.04
N LEU A 185 2.65 -10.35 28.90
CA LEU A 185 1.22 -10.03 28.78
C LEU A 185 0.31 -11.22 29.13
N GLU A 186 0.74 -12.46 28.85
CA GLU A 186 -0.04 -13.67 29.15
C GLU A 186 -0.17 -13.98 30.66
N LYS A 187 0.87 -13.66 31.45
CA LYS A 187 0.85 -13.93 32.90
C LYS A 187 -0.14 -13.01 33.63
N GLU A 188 -0.31 -11.79 33.15
CA GLU A 188 -1.27 -10.83 33.69
C GLU A 188 -2.71 -11.22 33.34
N ARG A 189 -2.94 -11.71 32.11
CA ARG A 189 -4.27 -12.16 31.66
C ARG A 189 -4.82 -13.35 32.46
N ASN A 190 -3.93 -14.23 32.94
CA ASN A 190 -4.29 -15.38 33.78
C ASN A 190 -4.32 -15.03 35.28
N GLY A 191 -3.60 -13.99 35.72
CA GLY A 191 -3.58 -13.51 37.10
C GLY A 191 -4.77 -12.60 37.50
N GLN A 192 -5.49 -12.03 36.53
CA GLN A 192 -6.68 -11.19 36.75
C GLN A 192 -8.02 -11.95 36.74
N LYS A 193 -8.01 -13.28 36.58
CA LYS A 193 -9.18 -14.12 36.91
C LYS A 193 -9.23 -14.36 38.42
N LYS A 194 -9.62 -13.35 39.20
CA LYS A 194 -10.13 -13.51 40.56
C LYS A 194 -11.32 -12.60 40.78
#